data_AF-A0A353C8T3-F1
#
_entry.id   AF-A0A353C8T3-F1
#
_cell.length_a   1.000
_cell.length_b   1.000
_cell.length_c   1.000
_cell.angle_alpha   90.00
_cell.angle_beta   90.00
_cell.angle_gamma   90.00
#
_symmetry.space_group_name_H-M   'P 1'
#
loop_
_entity.id
_entity.type
_entity.pdbx_description
1 polymer ?
#
loop_
_entity_poly.entity_id
_entity_poly.type
_entity_poly.pdbx_seq_one_letter_code
_entity_poly.pdbx_strand_id
1 'polypeptide(L)'
;MKKRNFTVYASTIVLGFLLLLAASEINAQKRTEFKVEPLDKAASQAAISTDGLQVLNLKWQTAVNNSVTIPGNSVKFSSYGQPSINTNGLAVFRARSTGGRRMTGIYFKHMHQGAVLPMVDINTLVPFPNNLNTEFAEFSAFPRIAANANYAATSGRHQPVYRYLLPDGTETRAGTSGIYVDLGQNLLVTGASKLGAAPGFEFFQVPGTKYVPFDIFPGAPAITDNGTIVFKGNFAIDGVGKTGIFFRDVLDTPGGGNKDIQMIASSDNEIPNAPPSAK
;
A
#
# COMPACT_ATOMS: atom_id res chain seq x y z
N MET A 1 2.62 20.27 88.22
CA MET A 1 2.75 21.72 87.99
C MET A 1 3.91 21.99 87.03
N LYS A 2 3.64 22.16 85.73
CA LYS A 2 4.41 23.00 84.78
C LYS A 2 3.66 23.04 83.46
N LYS A 3 3.13 24.21 83.13
CA LYS A 3 2.46 24.54 81.87
C LYS A 3 3.48 24.58 80.74
N ARG A 4 3.12 24.08 79.55
CA ARG A 4 3.58 24.63 78.27
C ARG A 4 2.42 24.60 77.27
N ASN A 5 2.07 25.78 76.78
CA ASN A 5 1.14 26.00 75.69
C ASN A 5 1.82 25.65 74.37
N PHE A 6 1.10 25.01 73.44
CA PHE A 6 1.33 25.19 72.01
C PHE A 6 0.00 25.15 71.25
N THR A 7 -0.08 26.06 70.30
CA THR A 7 -1.25 26.51 69.54
C THR A 7 -1.79 25.47 68.56
N VAL A 8 -3.10 25.58 68.34
CA VAL A 8 -4.01 24.74 67.52
C VAL A 8 -3.80 24.95 66.02
N TYR A 9 -3.89 23.87 65.23
CA TYR A 9 -4.59 23.87 63.93
C TYR A 9 -5.39 22.57 63.79
N ALA A 10 -6.71 22.71 63.86
CA ALA A 10 -7.69 21.72 63.44
C ALA A 10 -8.04 21.95 61.97
N SER A 11 -8.77 20.98 61.38
CA SER A 11 -9.40 20.95 60.04
C SER A 11 -8.54 20.22 58.97
N THR A 12 -9.02 19.26 58.17
CA THR A 12 -10.39 19.02 57.69
C THR A 12 -10.55 17.56 57.21
N ILE A 13 -11.56 16.88 57.74
CA ILE A 13 -12.28 15.80 57.05
C ILE A 13 -12.93 16.43 55.82
N VAL A 14 -12.48 16.11 54.61
CA VAL A 14 -13.19 16.00 53.31
C VAL A 14 -12.09 15.83 52.25
N LEU A 15 -11.63 14.61 52.03
CA LEU A 15 -10.73 14.27 50.91
C LEU A 15 -11.20 13.04 50.13
N GLY A 16 -12.52 12.77 50.19
CA GLY A 16 -13.16 11.61 49.56
C GLY A 16 -14.18 11.95 48.48
N PHE A 17 -14.36 13.23 48.11
CA PHE A 17 -15.38 13.65 47.14
C PHE A 17 -14.89 14.60 46.04
N LEU A 18 -13.56 14.74 45.87
CA LEU A 18 -12.97 15.62 44.87
C LEU A 18 -12.02 14.89 43.90
N LEU A 19 -12.27 13.61 43.62
CA LEU A 19 -11.54 12.87 42.58
C LEU A 19 -12.44 12.31 41.45
N LEU A 20 -13.69 12.78 41.37
CA LEU A 20 -14.61 12.43 40.28
C LEU A 20 -15.04 13.62 39.41
N LEU A 21 -14.35 14.77 39.50
CA LEU A 21 -14.53 15.93 38.62
C LEU A 21 -13.25 16.37 37.91
N ALA A 22 -12.12 15.68 38.12
CA ALA A 22 -10.85 15.99 37.46
C ALA A 22 -10.58 15.16 36.18
N ALA A 23 -11.53 14.31 35.77
CA ALA A 23 -11.39 13.48 34.56
C ALA A 23 -12.27 13.94 33.38
N SER A 24 -13.12 14.97 33.56
CA SER A 24 -13.89 15.58 32.45
C SER A 24 -13.25 16.85 31.88
N GLU A 25 -12.22 17.42 32.52
CA GLU A 25 -11.58 18.65 32.04
C GLU A 25 -10.26 18.44 31.28
N ILE A 26 -9.71 17.23 31.26
CA ILE A 26 -8.48 16.95 30.48
C ILE A 26 -8.76 16.81 28.97
N ASN A 27 -10.03 16.66 28.56
CA ASN A 27 -10.41 16.49 27.15
C ASN A 27 -11.05 17.73 26.49
N ALA A 28 -11.02 18.90 27.14
CA ALA A 28 -11.60 20.14 26.60
C ALA A 28 -10.58 21.27 26.32
N GLN A 29 -9.30 21.13 26.68
CA GLN A 29 -8.28 22.15 26.44
C GLN A 29 -7.12 21.63 25.58
N LYS A 30 -7.39 21.43 24.28
CA LYS A 30 -6.38 21.55 23.20
C LYS A 30 -7.03 21.60 21.81
N ARG A 31 -8.04 22.46 21.64
CA ARG A 31 -8.26 23.15 20.36
C ARG A 31 -7.70 24.55 20.51
N THR A 32 -6.38 24.69 20.32
CA THR A 32 -5.83 25.98 19.95
C THR A 32 -6.42 26.35 18.60
N GLU A 33 -7.37 27.29 18.59
CA GLU A 33 -7.67 28.07 17.40
C GLU A 33 -6.35 28.61 16.85
N PHE A 34 -6.07 28.30 15.59
CA PHE A 34 -4.93 28.88 14.89
C PHE A 34 -5.25 30.35 14.63
N LYS A 35 -4.96 31.20 15.61
CA LYS A 35 -5.07 32.65 15.46
C LYS A 35 -3.87 33.10 14.63
N VAL A 36 -4.11 33.46 13.38
CA VAL A 36 -3.10 34.08 12.53
C VAL A 36 -2.84 35.47 13.10
N GLU A 37 -1.79 35.60 13.89
CA GLU A 37 -1.22 36.89 14.29
C GLU A 37 -0.79 37.62 13.00
N PRO A 38 -1.19 38.89 12.78
CA PRO A 38 -0.73 39.65 11.63
C PRO A 38 0.79 39.81 11.77
N LEU A 39 1.55 39.35 10.76
CA LEU A 39 2.99 39.55 10.68
C LEU A 39 3.32 41.02 10.94
N ASP A 40 4.10 41.27 11.99
CA ASP A 40 4.67 42.57 12.28
C ASP A 40 5.33 43.15 11.01
N LYS A 41 4.85 44.32 10.59
CA LYS A 41 5.33 45.07 9.41
C LYS A 41 6.80 45.55 9.52
N ALA A 42 7.55 45.12 10.52
CA ALA A 42 8.95 45.47 10.75
C ALA A 42 9.96 44.36 10.37
N ALA A 43 9.52 43.15 10.02
CA ALA A 43 10.42 42.08 9.52
C ALA A 43 10.57 42.05 7.98
N SER A 44 10.01 43.05 7.28
CA SER A 44 10.04 43.17 5.83
C SER A 44 11.29 43.92 5.35
N GLN A 45 12.49 43.38 5.58
CA GLN A 45 13.70 43.72 4.81
C GLN A 45 14.92 42.84 5.08
N ALA A 46 14.75 41.58 5.50
CA ALA A 46 15.78 40.59 5.22
C ALA A 46 15.74 40.34 3.70
N ALA A 47 16.63 40.99 2.95
CA ALA A 47 16.84 40.69 1.55
C ALA A 47 17.18 39.21 1.42
N ILE A 48 16.20 38.40 1.02
CA ILE A 48 16.46 37.06 0.53
C ILE A 48 17.35 37.27 -0.69
N SER A 49 18.61 36.83 -0.60
CA SER A 49 19.47 36.65 -1.76
C SER A 49 18.72 35.75 -2.74
N THR A 50 18.15 36.35 -3.79
CA THR A 50 17.49 35.65 -4.89
C THR A 50 18.50 35.06 -5.87
N ASP A 51 19.79 35.19 -5.57
CA ASP A 51 20.87 34.58 -6.35
C ASP A 51 20.75 33.06 -6.25
N GLY A 52 20.10 32.46 -7.23
CA GLY A 52 19.85 31.02 -7.35
C GLY A 52 18.39 30.56 -7.29
N LEU A 53 17.41 31.42 -7.01
CA LEU A 53 15.99 31.02 -7.06
C LEU A 53 15.52 31.00 -8.52
N GLN A 54 15.69 29.86 -9.18
CA GLN A 54 15.02 29.57 -10.44
C GLN A 54 13.50 29.62 -10.20
N VAL A 55 12.84 30.67 -10.70
CA VAL A 55 11.38 30.68 -10.81
C VAL A 55 11.03 29.55 -11.76
N LEU A 56 10.64 28.39 -11.20
CA LEU A 56 10.15 27.28 -11.99
C LEU A 56 8.90 27.77 -12.73
N ASN A 57 9.02 27.98 -14.03
CA ASN A 57 7.91 28.35 -14.89
C ASN A 57 7.02 27.11 -15.10
N LEU A 58 6.23 26.78 -14.07
CA LEU A 58 5.36 25.62 -14.04
C LEU A 58 4.16 25.88 -14.95
N LYS A 59 4.08 25.13 -16.05
CA LYS A 59 2.89 25.10 -16.90
C LYS A 59 1.96 24.00 -16.41
N TRP A 60 0.75 24.36 -16.04
CA TRP A 60 -0.30 23.39 -15.79
C TRP A 60 -0.61 22.61 -17.06
N GLN A 61 -0.62 21.28 -16.94
CA GLN A 61 -0.94 20.38 -18.04
C GLN A 61 -1.86 19.26 -17.54
N THR A 62 -2.85 18.90 -18.35
CA THR A 62 -3.70 17.76 -18.08
C THR A 62 -2.97 16.47 -18.45
N ALA A 63 -2.74 15.59 -17.46
CA ALA A 63 -2.14 14.28 -17.70
C ALA A 63 -3.13 13.32 -18.40
N VAL A 64 -4.36 13.25 -17.88
CA VAL A 64 -5.45 12.42 -18.39
C VAL A 64 -6.79 13.03 -17.96
N ASN A 65 -7.84 12.87 -18.76
CA ASN A 65 -9.19 13.29 -18.42
C ASN A 65 -10.25 12.43 -19.14
N ASN A 66 -11.53 12.72 -18.92
CA ASN A 66 -12.64 11.92 -19.44
C ASN A 66 -12.87 12.04 -20.96
N SER A 67 -12.07 12.86 -21.65
CA SER A 67 -12.09 12.92 -23.12
C SER A 67 -11.14 11.89 -23.75
N VAL A 68 -10.18 11.36 -22.97
CA VAL A 68 -9.17 10.40 -23.41
C VAL A 68 -9.77 9.00 -23.52
N THR A 69 -9.65 8.40 -24.70
CA THR A 69 -9.97 7.00 -24.96
C THR A 69 -8.95 6.10 -24.29
N ILE A 70 -9.41 5.04 -23.63
CA ILE A 70 -8.54 4.02 -23.05
C ILE A 70 -7.74 3.37 -24.18
N PRO A 71 -6.40 3.33 -24.10
CA PRO A 71 -5.56 2.75 -25.14
C PRO A 71 -6.03 1.34 -25.53
N GLY A 72 -6.07 1.04 -26.83
CA GLY A 72 -6.52 -0.26 -27.36
C GLY A 72 -8.03 -0.53 -27.25
N ASN A 73 -8.83 0.45 -26.83
CA ASN A 73 -10.26 0.27 -26.60
C ASN A 73 -11.09 1.40 -27.24
N SER A 74 -12.41 1.25 -27.32
CA SER A 74 -13.34 2.27 -27.84
C SER A 74 -14.00 3.12 -26.75
N VAL A 75 -13.77 2.80 -25.47
CA VAL A 75 -14.35 3.49 -24.32
C VAL A 75 -13.39 4.53 -23.74
N LYS A 76 -13.94 5.55 -23.08
CA LYS A 76 -13.16 6.62 -22.43
C LYS A 76 -12.92 6.34 -20.95
N PHE A 77 -11.87 6.95 -20.40
CA PHE A 77 -11.71 7.01 -18.95
C PHE A 77 -12.84 7.79 -18.30
N SER A 78 -13.23 7.39 -17.10
CA SER A 78 -14.24 8.10 -16.30
C SER A 78 -14.04 8.01 -14.80
N SER A 79 -13.13 7.16 -14.32
CA SER A 79 -12.77 7.04 -12.90
C SER A 79 -11.28 6.79 -12.74
N TYR A 80 -10.67 7.44 -11.74
CA TYR A 80 -9.23 7.41 -11.48
C TYR A 80 -8.98 7.04 -10.02
N GLY A 81 -7.98 6.19 -9.79
CA GLY A 81 -7.41 5.93 -8.48
C GLY A 81 -6.31 6.94 -8.15
N GLN A 82 -5.77 6.82 -6.93
CA GLN A 82 -4.57 7.57 -6.54
C GLN A 82 -3.41 7.25 -7.51
N PRO A 83 -2.62 8.26 -7.93
CA PRO A 83 -1.43 8.04 -8.74
C PRO A 83 -0.18 7.86 -7.87
N SER A 84 0.89 7.34 -8.48
CA SER A 84 2.27 7.43 -7.99
C SER A 84 3.16 8.01 -9.10
N ILE A 85 4.28 8.65 -8.75
CA ILE A 85 5.22 9.23 -9.72
C ILE A 85 6.67 9.02 -9.26
N ASN A 86 7.59 8.80 -10.21
CA ASN A 86 9.02 8.66 -9.93
C ASN A 86 9.82 9.92 -10.33
N THR A 87 11.13 9.94 -10.06
CA THR A 87 12.02 11.08 -10.37
C THR A 87 12.18 11.34 -11.86
N ASN A 88 11.89 10.35 -12.72
CA ASN A 88 11.87 10.49 -14.18
C ASN A 88 10.57 11.11 -14.73
N GLY A 89 9.64 11.49 -13.84
CA GLY A 89 8.33 12.01 -14.22
C GLY A 89 7.42 10.97 -14.86
N LEU A 90 7.63 9.68 -14.62
CA LEU A 90 6.71 8.62 -15.00
C LEU A 90 5.61 8.49 -13.95
N ALA A 91 4.39 8.92 -14.29
CA ALA A 91 3.23 8.77 -13.44
C ALA A 91 2.51 7.45 -13.76
N VAL A 92 2.19 6.67 -12.73
CA VAL A 92 1.40 5.44 -12.81
C VAL A 92 0.11 5.60 -12.02
N PHE A 93 -1.00 5.09 -12.54
CA PHE A 93 -2.30 5.24 -11.90
C PHE A 93 -3.26 4.13 -12.32
N ARG A 94 -4.20 3.81 -11.43
CA ARG A 94 -5.33 2.96 -11.76
C ARG A 94 -6.42 3.82 -12.42
N ALA A 95 -7.04 3.36 -13.50
CA ALA A 95 -8.20 4.03 -14.07
C ALA A 95 -9.22 3.05 -14.65
N ARG A 96 -10.44 3.53 -14.85
CA ARG A 96 -11.57 2.73 -15.35
C ARG A 96 -12.45 3.53 -16.30
N SER A 97 -13.21 2.81 -17.13
CA SER A 97 -14.40 3.33 -17.80
C SER A 97 -15.66 3.08 -16.96
N THR A 98 -16.79 3.64 -17.38
CA THR A 98 -18.13 3.39 -16.84
C THR A 98 -19.05 3.00 -17.99
N GLY A 99 -19.98 2.06 -17.73
CA GLY A 99 -20.87 1.50 -18.76
C GLY A 99 -20.27 0.31 -19.51
N GLY A 100 -21.14 -0.56 -20.05
CA GLY A 100 -20.75 -1.77 -20.80
C GLY A 100 -19.85 -2.75 -20.01
N ARG A 101 -19.02 -3.52 -20.72
CA ARG A 101 -17.87 -4.24 -20.11
C ARG A 101 -16.91 -3.16 -19.59
N ARG A 102 -16.93 -2.94 -18.28
CA ARG A 102 -16.08 -1.95 -17.62
C ARG A 102 -14.61 -2.28 -17.87
N MET A 103 -13.91 -1.38 -18.57
CA MET A 103 -12.46 -1.45 -18.67
C MET A 103 -11.85 -0.95 -17.36
N THR A 104 -10.87 -1.67 -16.84
CA THR A 104 -10.10 -1.31 -15.65
C THR A 104 -8.66 -1.75 -15.88
N GLY A 105 -7.71 -0.97 -15.37
CA GLY A 105 -6.29 -1.21 -15.62
C GLY A 105 -5.40 -0.31 -14.79
N ILE A 106 -4.12 -0.62 -14.88
CA ILE A 106 -3.02 0.25 -14.49
C ILE A 106 -2.45 0.86 -15.76
N TYR A 107 -2.29 2.18 -15.73
CA TYR A 107 -1.82 2.98 -16.86
C TYR A 107 -0.66 3.83 -16.40
N PHE A 108 0.16 4.25 -17.37
CA PHE A 108 1.26 5.15 -17.13
C PHE A 108 1.32 6.26 -18.17
N LYS A 109 1.95 7.36 -17.78
CA LYS A 109 2.26 8.49 -18.65
C LYS A 109 3.53 9.17 -18.20
N HIS A 110 4.42 9.47 -19.15
CA HIS A 110 5.48 10.43 -18.92
C HIS A 110 4.88 11.84 -18.85
N MET A 111 5.14 12.57 -17.77
CA MET A 111 4.52 13.87 -17.53
C MET A 111 5.02 14.95 -18.49
N HIS A 112 6.20 14.76 -19.07
CA HIS A 112 6.80 15.71 -20.01
C HIS A 112 6.46 15.43 -21.49
N GLN A 113 5.97 14.22 -21.81
CA GLN A 113 5.75 13.80 -23.21
C GLN A 113 4.88 12.55 -23.34
N GLY A 114 4.44 12.25 -24.56
CA GLY A 114 3.81 10.97 -24.89
C GLY A 114 2.34 10.82 -24.49
N ALA A 115 1.73 9.74 -24.94
CA ALA A 115 0.35 9.37 -24.62
C ALA A 115 0.26 8.63 -23.27
N VAL A 116 -0.96 8.46 -22.77
CA VAL A 116 -1.24 7.47 -21.72
C VAL A 116 -1.14 6.08 -22.36
N LEU A 117 -0.45 5.16 -21.71
CA LEU A 117 -0.26 3.77 -22.16
C LEU A 117 -0.69 2.79 -21.06
N PRO A 118 -1.15 1.58 -21.40
CA PRO A 118 -1.44 0.55 -20.42
C PRO A 118 -0.14 -0.06 -19.89
N MET A 119 -0.04 -0.22 -18.58
CA MET A 119 0.92 -1.14 -17.94
C MET A 119 0.31 -2.55 -17.94
N VAL A 120 -0.93 -2.66 -17.49
CA VAL A 120 -1.70 -3.91 -17.43
C VAL A 120 -3.19 -3.59 -17.36
N ASP A 121 -4.03 -4.35 -18.05
CA ASP A 121 -5.49 -4.20 -18.01
C ASP A 121 -6.21 -5.56 -17.95
N ILE A 122 -7.55 -5.55 -17.97
CA ILE A 122 -8.38 -6.76 -17.92
C ILE A 122 -8.37 -7.63 -19.19
N ASN A 123 -7.68 -7.22 -20.24
CA ASN A 123 -7.43 -8.06 -21.42
C ASN A 123 -5.99 -8.61 -21.40
N THR A 124 -5.22 -8.33 -20.34
CA THR A 124 -3.87 -8.84 -20.18
C THR A 124 -3.91 -10.19 -19.50
N LEU A 125 -3.19 -11.17 -20.04
CA LEU A 125 -2.98 -12.47 -19.38
C LEU A 125 -2.22 -12.27 -18.08
N VAL A 126 -2.64 -12.99 -17.04
CA VAL A 126 -1.87 -13.06 -15.80
C VAL A 126 -0.53 -13.74 -16.12
N PRO A 127 0.63 -13.16 -15.75
CA PRO A 127 1.93 -13.75 -16.04
C PRO A 127 2.11 -15.09 -15.32
N PHE A 128 3.14 -15.83 -15.72
CA PHE A 128 3.46 -17.12 -15.09
C PHE A 128 3.51 -17.01 -13.55
N PRO A 129 2.97 -17.99 -12.80
CA PRO A 129 2.33 -19.23 -13.28
C PRO A 129 0.88 -19.05 -13.73
N ASN A 130 0.55 -19.51 -14.94
CA ASN A 130 -0.81 -19.48 -15.48
C ASN A 130 -0.99 -20.56 -16.55
N ASN A 131 -1.56 -21.72 -16.17
CA ASN A 131 -1.85 -22.81 -17.11
C ASN A 131 -3.34 -22.87 -17.53
N LEU A 132 -4.10 -21.86 -17.13
CA LEU A 132 -5.52 -21.70 -17.46
C LEU A 132 -5.77 -20.54 -18.45
N ASN A 133 -4.72 -19.87 -18.94
CA ASN A 133 -4.81 -18.69 -19.80
C ASN A 133 -5.75 -17.62 -19.23
N THR A 134 -5.70 -17.45 -17.90
CA THR A 134 -6.57 -16.50 -17.20
C THR A 134 -6.08 -15.07 -17.40
N GLU A 135 -7.02 -14.15 -17.65
CA GLU A 135 -6.79 -12.70 -17.72
C GLU A 135 -7.13 -12.02 -16.38
N PHE A 136 -6.64 -10.79 -16.21
CA PHE A 136 -7.02 -9.96 -15.07
C PHE A 136 -8.51 -9.62 -15.08
N ALA A 137 -9.10 -9.54 -13.88
CA ALA A 137 -10.49 -9.13 -13.69
C ALA A 137 -10.62 -7.76 -13.02
N GLU A 138 -9.74 -7.41 -12.08
CA GLU A 138 -9.78 -6.12 -11.38
C GLU A 138 -8.45 -5.79 -10.68
N PHE A 139 -8.20 -4.50 -10.48
CA PHE A 139 -7.06 -3.98 -9.70
C PHE A 139 -7.55 -3.34 -8.40
N SER A 140 -7.17 -3.95 -7.28
CA SER A 140 -7.77 -3.62 -5.97
C SER A 140 -7.18 -2.36 -5.35
N ALA A 141 -5.90 -2.09 -5.60
CA ALA A 141 -5.19 -0.93 -5.05
C ALA A 141 -4.67 0.00 -6.16
N PHE A 142 -4.14 1.15 -5.74
CA PHE A 142 -3.34 1.98 -6.62
C PHE A 142 -1.94 1.37 -6.81
N PRO A 143 -1.29 1.58 -7.97
CA PRO A 143 0.05 1.08 -8.22
C PRO A 143 1.10 1.96 -7.53
N ARG A 144 2.21 1.38 -7.08
CA ARG A 144 3.40 2.15 -6.68
C ARG A 144 4.52 1.93 -7.67
N ILE A 145 5.33 2.97 -7.87
CA ILE A 145 6.47 2.97 -8.78
C ILE A 145 7.76 3.12 -7.98
N ALA A 146 8.83 2.51 -8.47
CA ALA A 146 10.18 2.66 -7.95
C ALA A 146 10.66 4.12 -8.09
N ALA A 147 11.62 4.53 -7.27
CA ALA A 147 12.01 5.93 -7.15
C ALA A 147 12.68 6.47 -8.42
N ASN A 148 13.52 5.65 -9.06
CA ASN A 148 14.33 6.02 -10.22
C ASN A 148 14.23 5.00 -11.37
N ALA A 149 13.76 3.78 -11.11
CA ALA A 149 13.45 2.80 -12.15
C ALA A 149 12.03 2.97 -12.70
N ASN A 150 11.79 2.49 -13.92
CA ASN A 150 10.45 2.39 -14.50
C ASN A 150 9.76 1.08 -14.07
N TYR A 151 9.95 0.69 -12.81
CA TYR A 151 9.32 -0.51 -12.24
C TYR A 151 8.10 -0.13 -11.45
N ALA A 152 6.99 -0.84 -11.65
CA ALA A 152 5.76 -0.58 -10.93
C ALA A 152 5.16 -1.87 -10.38
N ALA A 153 4.58 -1.79 -9.19
CA ALA A 153 3.92 -2.91 -8.53
C ALA A 153 2.43 -2.60 -8.31
N THR A 154 1.59 -3.61 -8.50
CA THR A 154 0.14 -3.53 -8.32
C THR A 154 -0.43 -4.82 -7.75
N SER A 155 -1.59 -4.75 -7.10
CA SER A 155 -2.36 -5.94 -6.71
C SER A 155 -3.49 -6.21 -7.71
N GLY A 156 -3.51 -7.45 -8.23
CA GLY A 156 -4.47 -7.90 -9.24
C GLY A 156 -5.36 -9.03 -8.73
N ARG A 157 -6.60 -9.08 -9.23
CA ARG A 157 -7.56 -10.17 -9.03
C ARG A 157 -7.95 -10.79 -10.35
N HIS A 158 -8.24 -12.08 -10.33
CA HIS A 158 -8.62 -12.88 -11.50
C HIS A 158 -9.28 -14.18 -11.04
N GLN A 159 -9.79 -14.97 -12.00
CA GLN A 159 -10.15 -16.36 -11.75
C GLN A 159 -8.90 -17.18 -11.38
N PRO A 160 -9.03 -18.43 -10.88
CA PRO A 160 -7.87 -19.28 -10.64
C PRO A 160 -6.97 -19.36 -11.88
N VAL A 161 -5.66 -19.15 -11.73
CA VAL A 161 -4.68 -19.20 -12.83
C VAL A 161 -4.05 -20.57 -13.02
N TYR A 162 -4.14 -21.42 -12.00
CA TYR A 162 -3.43 -22.69 -12.00
C TYR A 162 -4.34 -23.86 -11.63
N ARG A 163 -4.38 -24.88 -12.49
CA ARG A 163 -4.95 -26.19 -12.21
C ARG A 163 -3.86 -27.22 -11.90
N TYR A 164 -4.09 -28.09 -10.94
CA TYR A 164 -3.19 -29.19 -10.57
C TYR A 164 -3.96 -30.34 -9.89
N LEU A 165 -3.32 -31.51 -9.77
CA LEU A 165 -3.90 -32.67 -9.10
C LEU A 165 -3.52 -32.69 -7.62
N LEU A 166 -4.48 -33.02 -6.76
CA LEU A 166 -4.28 -33.34 -5.36
C LEU A 166 -3.70 -34.76 -5.19
N PRO A 167 -3.18 -35.12 -4.00
CA PRO A 167 -2.62 -36.46 -3.75
C PRO A 167 -3.61 -37.61 -3.99
N ASP A 168 -4.92 -37.35 -3.86
CA ASP A 168 -5.99 -38.31 -4.13
C ASP A 168 -6.36 -38.42 -5.63
N GLY A 169 -5.66 -37.68 -6.49
CA GLY A 169 -5.87 -37.65 -7.94
C GLY A 169 -6.98 -36.70 -8.42
N THR A 170 -7.64 -35.97 -7.53
CA THR A 170 -8.68 -35.00 -7.91
C THR A 170 -8.07 -33.69 -8.43
N GLU A 171 -8.72 -33.04 -9.42
CA GLU A 171 -8.29 -31.72 -9.90
C GLU A 171 -8.73 -30.62 -8.94
N THR A 172 -7.81 -29.69 -8.66
CA THR A 172 -8.10 -28.44 -7.97
C THR A 172 -7.58 -27.24 -8.75
N ARG A 173 -8.07 -26.04 -8.43
CA ARG A 173 -7.69 -24.77 -9.05
C ARG A 173 -7.39 -23.71 -8.00
N ALA A 174 -6.29 -22.98 -8.18
CA ALA A 174 -5.80 -21.97 -7.22
C ALA A 174 -5.24 -20.72 -7.90
N GLY A 175 -4.85 -19.73 -7.08
CA GLY A 175 -4.27 -18.46 -7.53
C GLY A 175 -5.33 -17.49 -8.06
N THR A 176 -6.10 -16.84 -7.18
CA THR A 176 -7.17 -15.88 -7.57
C THR A 176 -6.77 -14.42 -7.40
N SER A 177 -5.58 -14.17 -6.87
CA SER A 177 -4.99 -12.84 -6.77
C SER A 177 -3.48 -12.92 -6.55
N GLY A 178 -2.82 -11.80 -6.74
CA GLY A 178 -1.37 -11.68 -6.58
C GLY A 178 -0.89 -10.24 -6.52
N ILE A 179 0.41 -10.12 -6.31
CA ILE A 179 1.20 -8.91 -6.54
C ILE A 179 1.92 -9.08 -7.87
N TYR A 180 1.77 -8.10 -8.74
CA TYR A 180 2.31 -8.10 -10.10
C TYR A 180 3.25 -6.93 -10.27
N VAL A 181 4.35 -7.18 -10.98
CA VAL A 181 5.41 -6.21 -11.17
C VAL A 181 5.66 -6.04 -12.66
N ASP A 182 5.55 -4.80 -13.13
CA ASP A 182 6.16 -4.41 -14.40
C ASP A 182 7.62 -4.04 -14.11
N LEU A 183 8.55 -4.78 -14.68
CA LEU A 183 9.99 -4.54 -14.61
C LEU A 183 10.48 -3.69 -15.80
N GLY A 184 9.59 -2.90 -16.40
CA GLY A 184 9.83 -2.10 -17.59
C GLY A 184 9.80 -2.94 -18.88
N GLN A 185 9.84 -2.28 -20.03
CA GLN A 185 9.91 -2.93 -21.35
C GLN A 185 8.77 -3.94 -21.63
N ASN A 186 7.58 -3.71 -21.05
CA ASN A 186 6.41 -4.60 -21.11
C ASN A 186 6.63 -5.97 -20.44
N LEU A 187 7.56 -6.05 -19.50
CA LEU A 187 7.84 -7.27 -18.75
C LEU A 187 7.01 -7.32 -17.47
N LEU A 188 5.86 -8.01 -17.54
CA LEU A 188 5.01 -8.25 -16.39
C LEU A 188 5.33 -9.61 -15.75
N VAL A 189 5.61 -9.63 -14.44
CA VAL A 189 5.91 -10.84 -13.67
C VAL A 189 5.09 -10.95 -12.39
N THR A 190 4.94 -12.18 -11.88
CA THR A 190 4.25 -12.46 -10.62
C THR A 190 5.21 -12.30 -9.43
N GLY A 191 5.04 -11.26 -8.63
CA GLY A 191 5.85 -11.04 -7.42
C GLY A 191 5.36 -11.85 -6.21
N ALA A 192 4.05 -11.98 -6.02
CA ALA A 192 3.46 -12.86 -5.00
C ALA A 192 2.12 -13.43 -5.52
N SER A 193 1.74 -14.62 -5.07
CA SER A 193 0.53 -15.30 -5.56
C SER A 193 -0.13 -16.15 -4.49
N LYS A 194 -1.44 -16.38 -4.62
CA LYS A 194 -2.17 -17.38 -3.81
C LYS A 194 -1.91 -18.84 -4.27
N LEU A 195 -0.68 -19.13 -4.69
CA LEU A 195 -0.23 -20.43 -5.16
C LEU A 195 0.70 -21.14 -4.17
N GLY A 196 0.98 -20.55 -3.00
CA GLY A 196 1.93 -21.12 -2.02
C GLY A 196 1.61 -22.54 -1.51
N ALA A 197 0.39 -23.04 -1.73
CA ALA A 197 0.00 -24.42 -1.41
C ALA A 197 0.09 -25.37 -2.61
N ALA A 198 0.26 -24.85 -3.82
CA ALA A 198 0.32 -25.65 -5.03
C ALA A 198 1.73 -26.24 -5.21
N PRO A 199 1.86 -27.52 -5.60
CA PRO A 199 3.15 -28.17 -5.79
C PRO A 199 4.05 -27.40 -6.77
N GLY A 200 5.31 -27.16 -6.37
CA GLY A 200 6.30 -26.44 -7.18
C GLY A 200 6.21 -24.92 -7.11
N PHE A 201 5.29 -24.38 -6.30
CA PHE A 201 5.10 -22.94 -6.08
C PHE A 201 5.24 -22.56 -4.60
N GLU A 202 5.91 -23.39 -3.81
CA GLU A 202 6.15 -23.18 -2.38
C GLU A 202 6.89 -21.88 -2.11
N PHE A 203 7.67 -21.36 -3.06
CA PHE A 203 8.31 -20.04 -2.96
C PHE A 203 7.32 -18.87 -2.85
N PHE A 204 6.03 -19.08 -3.16
CA PHE A 204 4.93 -18.13 -2.92
C PHE A 204 4.21 -18.32 -1.57
N GLN A 205 4.61 -19.29 -0.75
CA GLN A 205 3.95 -19.57 0.52
C GLN A 205 4.26 -18.51 1.58
N VAL A 206 3.47 -18.52 2.65
CA VAL A 206 3.73 -17.69 3.83
C VAL A 206 5.07 -18.14 4.45
N PRO A 207 6.04 -17.24 4.67
CA PRO A 207 7.36 -17.61 5.18
C PRO A 207 7.28 -18.30 6.56
N GLY A 208 8.12 -19.32 6.77
CA GLY A 208 8.17 -20.06 8.04
C GLY A 208 7.02 -21.07 8.22
N THR A 209 6.18 -21.27 7.21
CA THR A 209 5.10 -22.25 7.22
C THR A 209 5.33 -23.34 6.17
N LYS A 210 4.48 -24.37 6.15
CA LYS A 210 4.50 -25.42 5.13
C LYS A 210 3.17 -25.43 4.38
N TYR A 211 3.21 -25.11 3.09
CA TYR A 211 2.05 -25.10 2.20
C TYR A 211 0.91 -24.15 2.61
N VAL A 212 1.18 -23.12 3.43
CA VAL A 212 0.17 -22.10 3.75
C VAL A 212 0.19 -21.03 2.67
N PRO A 213 -0.89 -20.86 1.89
CA PRO A 213 -0.98 -19.78 0.92
C PRO A 213 -1.41 -18.49 1.61
N PHE A 214 -1.19 -17.36 0.93
CA PHE A 214 -1.88 -16.13 1.29
C PHE A 214 -3.37 -16.21 0.95
N ASP A 215 -4.21 -15.57 1.76
CA ASP A 215 -5.65 -15.43 1.51
C ASP A 215 -5.96 -14.22 0.62
N ILE A 216 -5.30 -13.10 0.89
CA ILE A 216 -5.47 -11.84 0.17
C ILE A 216 -4.27 -10.93 0.37
N PHE A 217 -4.01 -10.07 -0.62
CA PHE A 217 -2.99 -9.03 -0.59
C PHE A 217 -3.64 -7.65 -0.48
N PRO A 218 -3.93 -7.16 0.74
CA PRO A 218 -4.59 -5.86 0.92
C PRO A 218 -3.63 -4.69 0.67
N GLY A 219 -4.17 -3.62 0.08
CA GLY A 219 -3.42 -2.38 -0.12
C GLY A 219 -2.48 -2.41 -1.33
N ALA A 220 -1.72 -1.32 -1.45
CA ALA A 220 -0.79 -1.10 -2.55
C ALA A 220 0.60 -1.65 -2.19
N PRO A 221 1.15 -2.61 -2.96
CA PRO A 221 2.54 -3.05 -2.78
C PRO A 221 3.50 -1.91 -3.13
N ALA A 222 4.67 -1.88 -2.51
CA ALA A 222 5.79 -1.01 -2.87
C ALA A 222 6.86 -1.79 -3.64
N ILE A 223 7.71 -1.08 -4.38
CA ILE A 223 8.82 -1.65 -5.13
C ILE A 223 10.04 -0.72 -5.09
N THR A 224 11.24 -1.29 -5.03
CA THR A 224 12.52 -0.58 -5.11
C THR A 224 13.07 -0.56 -6.54
N ASP A 225 14.09 0.26 -6.78
CA ASP A 225 14.79 0.32 -8.08
C ASP A 225 15.47 -1.00 -8.47
N ASN A 226 15.69 -1.90 -7.50
CA ASN A 226 16.34 -3.19 -7.70
C ASN A 226 15.35 -4.37 -7.75
N GLY A 227 14.04 -4.09 -7.83
CA GLY A 227 13.02 -5.14 -7.95
C GLY A 227 12.62 -5.81 -6.63
N THR A 228 12.99 -5.27 -5.48
CA THR A 228 12.47 -5.75 -4.18
C THR A 228 11.07 -5.19 -3.96
N ILE A 229 10.08 -6.07 -3.86
CA ILE A 229 8.71 -5.69 -3.48
C ILE A 229 8.49 -5.79 -1.98
N VAL A 230 7.65 -4.91 -1.44
CA VAL A 230 7.10 -5.00 -0.08
C VAL A 230 5.59 -4.96 -0.16
N PHE A 231 4.91 -5.88 0.52
CA PHE A 231 3.46 -5.98 0.46
C PHE A 231 2.86 -6.46 1.78
N LYS A 232 1.59 -6.11 2.00
CA LYS A 232 0.79 -6.66 3.09
C LYS A 232 0.09 -7.92 2.61
N GLY A 233 0.07 -8.95 3.44
CA GLY A 233 -0.58 -10.22 3.16
C GLY A 233 -1.40 -10.70 4.35
N ASN A 234 -2.59 -11.21 4.10
CA ASN A 234 -3.38 -11.95 5.08
C ASN A 234 -3.25 -13.44 4.79
N PHE A 235 -3.32 -14.25 5.84
CA PHE A 235 -3.21 -15.71 5.79
C PHE A 235 -3.87 -16.31 7.02
N ALA A 236 -4.09 -17.62 7.04
CA ALA A 236 -4.63 -18.32 8.20
C ALA A 236 -3.72 -19.50 8.59
N ILE A 237 -3.52 -19.68 9.90
CA ILE A 237 -2.88 -20.87 10.48
C ILE A 237 -3.87 -21.46 11.46
N ASP A 238 -4.19 -22.75 11.32
CA ASP A 238 -5.17 -23.47 12.15
C ASP A 238 -6.52 -22.77 12.25
N GLY A 239 -6.96 -22.15 11.14
CA GLY A 239 -8.21 -21.40 11.05
C GLY A 239 -8.18 -20.01 11.68
N VAL A 240 -7.06 -19.58 12.27
CA VAL A 240 -6.89 -18.24 12.86
C VAL A 240 -6.32 -17.29 11.81
N GLY A 241 -7.10 -16.25 11.49
CA GLY A 241 -6.69 -15.19 10.56
C GLY A 241 -5.55 -14.34 11.11
N LYS A 242 -4.53 -14.15 10.29
CA LYS A 242 -3.31 -13.40 10.58
C LYS A 242 -3.04 -12.39 9.48
N THR A 243 -2.18 -11.43 9.77
CA THR A 243 -1.78 -10.39 8.83
C THR A 243 -0.29 -10.12 9.01
N GLY A 244 0.42 -9.90 7.92
CA GLY A 244 1.82 -9.52 7.97
C GLY A 244 2.23 -8.58 6.85
N ILE A 245 3.47 -8.12 6.96
CA ILE A 245 4.22 -7.36 5.98
C ILE A 245 5.37 -8.23 5.51
N PHE A 246 5.50 -8.36 4.20
CA PHE A 246 6.39 -9.28 3.54
C PHE A 246 7.21 -8.55 2.48
N PHE A 247 8.33 -9.14 2.10
CA PHE A 247 9.11 -8.68 0.98
C PHE A 247 9.65 -9.85 0.16
N ARG A 248 10.02 -9.56 -1.09
CA ARG A 248 10.62 -10.51 -2.01
C ARG A 248 11.41 -9.78 -3.09
N ASP A 249 12.57 -10.31 -3.44
CA ASP A 249 13.26 -9.87 -4.65
C ASP A 249 12.62 -10.52 -5.86
N VAL A 250 12.26 -9.70 -6.85
CA VAL A 250 11.66 -10.13 -8.11
C VAL A 250 12.68 -10.00 -9.22
N LEU A 251 12.80 -11.05 -10.03
CA LEU A 251 13.72 -11.13 -11.17
C LEU A 251 12.96 -11.16 -12.50
N ASP A 252 13.62 -10.77 -13.58
CA ASP A 252 13.18 -11.01 -14.96
C ASP A 252 13.30 -12.49 -15.33
N THR A 253 12.47 -13.31 -14.69
CA THR A 253 12.33 -14.74 -14.95
C THR A 253 10.89 -15.15 -14.64
N PRO A 254 10.41 -16.30 -15.15
CA PRO A 254 9.06 -16.78 -14.84
C PRO A 254 8.79 -16.77 -13.32
N GLY A 255 7.65 -16.21 -12.92
CA GLY A 255 7.22 -16.19 -11.51
C GLY A 255 8.00 -15.19 -10.64
N GLY A 256 8.74 -14.27 -11.26
CA GLY A 256 9.59 -13.33 -10.55
C GLY A 256 10.86 -13.99 -9.99
N GLY A 257 11.22 -15.17 -10.48
CA GLY A 257 12.23 -16.06 -9.90
C GLY A 257 11.65 -17.02 -8.86
N ASN A 258 12.53 -17.77 -8.20
CA ASN A 258 12.15 -18.79 -7.21
C ASN A 258 12.66 -18.46 -5.80
N LYS A 259 13.12 -17.22 -5.55
CA LYS A 259 13.45 -16.78 -4.19
C LYS A 259 12.19 -16.82 -3.33
N ASP A 260 12.31 -17.31 -2.11
CA ASP A 260 11.21 -17.33 -1.15
C ASP A 260 10.78 -15.91 -0.76
N ILE A 261 9.50 -15.76 -0.44
CA ILE A 261 9.00 -14.58 0.27
C ILE A 261 9.66 -14.54 1.67
N GLN A 262 9.93 -13.35 2.18
CA GLN A 262 10.45 -13.12 3.52
C GLN A 262 9.47 -12.25 4.33
N MET A 263 9.41 -12.47 5.64
CA MET A 263 8.51 -11.75 6.54
C MET A 263 9.27 -10.63 7.25
N ILE A 264 8.71 -9.42 7.24
CA ILE A 264 9.19 -8.27 8.02
C ILE A 264 8.55 -8.28 9.40
N ALA A 265 7.22 -8.42 9.44
CA ALA A 265 6.43 -8.45 10.67
C ALA A 265 5.07 -9.12 10.42
N SER A 266 4.43 -9.58 11.48
CA SER A 266 3.10 -10.18 11.48
C SER A 266 2.36 -9.84 12.76
N SER A 267 1.08 -10.17 12.81
CA SER A 267 0.24 -10.13 14.01
C SER A 267 0.78 -10.99 15.17
N ASP A 268 1.76 -11.85 14.93
CA ASP A 268 2.40 -12.67 15.97
C ASP A 268 3.66 -12.02 16.55
N ASN A 269 4.15 -10.94 15.94
CA ASN A 269 5.30 -10.21 16.46
C ASN A 269 4.84 -9.23 17.54
N GLU A 270 5.49 -9.28 18.70
CA GLU A 270 5.30 -8.27 19.74
C GLU A 270 5.80 -6.91 19.25
N ILE A 271 5.04 -5.86 19.53
CA ILE A 271 5.45 -4.49 19.22
C ILE A 271 6.58 -4.15 20.21
N PRO A 272 7.80 -3.80 19.74
CA PRO A 272 8.90 -3.46 20.63
C PRO A 272 8.52 -2.34 21.60
N ASN A 273 8.80 -2.54 22.88
CA ASN A 273 8.50 -1.60 23.98
C ASN A 273 7.00 -1.32 24.21
N ALA A 274 6.10 -2.18 23.72
CA ALA A 274 4.69 -2.02 24.00
C ALA A 274 4.35 -2.48 25.43
N PRO A 275 3.39 -1.80 26.10
CA PRO A 275 2.94 -2.23 27.42
C PRO A 275 2.33 -3.64 27.35
N PRO A 276 2.34 -4.41 28.45
CA PRO A 276 1.85 -5.80 28.47
C PRO A 276 0.40 -5.99 27.97
N SER A 277 -0.39 -4.92 27.93
CA SER A 277 -1.78 -4.91 27.46
C SER A 277 -1.96 -4.66 25.96
N ALA A 278 -0.90 -4.45 25.20
CA ALA A 278 -0.95 -4.25 23.76
C ALA A 278 -0.74 -5.60 23.04
N LYS A 279 -1.79 -6.43 23.01
CA LYS A 279 -1.91 -7.58 22.09
C LYS A 279 -3.23 -7.46 21.32
#